data_AF-M0HKL7-F1
#
_entry.id   AF-M0HKL7-F1
#
_cell.length_a   1.000
_cell.length_b   1.000
_cell.length_c   1.000
_cell.angle_alpha   90.00
_cell.angle_beta   90.00
_cell.angle_gamma   90.00
#
_symmetry.space_group_name_H-M   'P 1'
#
loop_
_entity.id
_entity.type
_entity.pdbx_description
1 polymer ?
#
loop_
_entity_poly.entity_id
_entity_poly.type
_entity_poly.pdbx_seq_one_letter_code
_entity_poly.pdbx_strand_id
1 'polypeptide(L)'
;MTVHSLAPETFGTDDDPLELDTHSPSGTYALVFDVPELTTEVGALGEQRFPAGSYVYLGSAFGTGGLRRVLRHRRVAEGDHDARHWHVDYLGGHPDVTLSRVVCVVDSDIECDVAAALADGPVDGFGSSDCDCTSHLARYETVDEALDASTAVFRQKG
;
A
#
# COMPACT_ATOMS: atom_id res chain seq x y z
N MET A 1 -7.69 17.57 -5.44
CA MET A 1 -7.96 16.47 -4.49
C MET A 1 -7.22 16.69 -3.17
N THR A 2 -7.72 16.20 -2.03
CA THR A 2 -6.97 16.19 -0.75
C THR A 2 -6.18 14.89 -0.62
N VAL A 3 -4.87 14.99 -0.40
CA VAL A 3 -3.99 13.84 -0.16
C VAL A 3 -3.75 13.70 1.34
N HIS A 4 -4.18 12.58 1.91
CA HIS A 4 -3.93 12.24 3.31
C HIS A 4 -2.66 11.39 3.39
N SER A 5 -1.65 11.83 4.14
CA SER A 5 -0.42 11.08 4.37
C SER A 5 -0.21 10.99 5.88
N LEU A 6 -0.48 9.83 6.46
CA LEU A 6 -0.58 9.63 7.90
C LEU A 6 0.25 8.42 8.36
N ALA A 7 0.51 8.38 9.66
CA ALA A 7 1.02 7.19 10.30
C ALA A 7 -0.10 6.11 10.33
N PRO A 8 0.24 4.82 10.15
CA PRO A 8 -0.78 3.75 10.09
C PRO A 8 -1.67 3.70 11.33
N GLU A 9 -1.11 3.98 12.50
CA GLU A 9 -1.81 3.96 13.79
C GLU A 9 -2.92 5.01 13.91
N THR A 10 -2.88 6.06 13.09
CA THR A 10 -3.89 7.13 13.05
C THR A 10 -5.22 6.65 12.48
N PHE A 11 -5.21 5.70 11.53
CA PHE A 11 -6.45 5.29 10.87
C PHE A 11 -7.37 4.51 11.83
N GLY A 12 -8.65 4.86 11.82
CA GLY A 12 -9.69 4.29 12.69
C GLY A 12 -9.67 4.80 14.13
N THR A 13 -8.97 5.91 14.41
CA THR A 13 -9.02 6.62 15.69
C THR A 13 -9.79 7.94 15.54
N ASP A 14 -10.01 8.65 16.65
CA ASP A 14 -10.62 10.00 16.63
C ASP A 14 -9.79 11.02 15.83
N ASP A 15 -8.51 10.74 15.57
CA ASP A 15 -7.62 11.57 14.76
C ASP A 15 -7.62 11.18 13.26
N ASP A 16 -8.37 10.14 12.87
CA ASP A 16 -8.50 9.72 11.47
C ASP A 16 -9.38 10.72 10.69
N PRO A 17 -8.81 11.53 9.77
CA PRO A 17 -9.61 12.49 9.00
C PRO A 17 -10.55 11.83 7.99
N LEU A 18 -10.40 10.52 7.74
CA LEU A 18 -11.28 9.73 6.88
C LEU A 18 -12.33 8.93 7.66
N GLU A 19 -12.27 8.95 8.99
CA GLU A 19 -13.23 8.27 9.88
C GLU A 19 -13.47 6.80 9.49
N LEU A 20 -12.40 6.04 9.16
CA LEU A 20 -12.54 4.70 8.54
C LEU A 20 -13.13 3.62 9.47
N ASP A 21 -13.30 3.92 10.76
CA ASP A 21 -13.99 3.06 11.71
C ASP A 21 -15.51 3.03 11.44
N THR A 22 -16.07 4.14 10.96
CA THR A 22 -17.51 4.37 10.72
C THR A 22 -17.86 4.60 9.26
N HIS A 23 -16.91 5.08 8.45
CA HIS A 23 -17.09 5.40 7.04
C HIS A 23 -16.27 4.48 6.11
N SER A 24 -16.74 4.33 4.87
CA SER A 24 -16.12 3.50 3.85
C SER A 24 -15.98 4.22 2.51
N PRO A 25 -15.30 5.39 2.48
CA PRO A 25 -15.12 6.15 1.24
C PRO A 25 -14.39 5.31 0.19
N SER A 26 -14.73 5.51 -1.08
CA SER A 26 -13.97 4.92 -2.19
C SER A 26 -12.66 5.69 -2.41
N GLY A 27 -11.70 5.09 -3.12
CA GLY A 27 -10.46 5.81 -3.45
C GLY A 27 -9.27 4.92 -3.77
N THR A 28 -8.10 5.54 -3.84
CA THR A 28 -6.80 4.89 -4.04
C THR A 28 -5.94 5.12 -2.80
N TYR A 29 -5.17 4.10 -2.41
CA TYR A 29 -4.24 4.18 -1.30
C TYR A 29 -2.85 3.67 -1.70
N ALA A 30 -1.84 4.12 -0.98
CA ALA A 30 -0.49 3.61 -1.01
C ALA A 30 -0.06 3.18 0.39
N LEU A 31 0.51 1.99 0.51
CA LEU A 31 1.13 1.49 1.73
C LEU A 31 2.65 1.59 1.58
N VAL A 32 3.31 2.28 2.50
CA VAL A 32 4.77 2.43 2.51
C VAL A 32 5.35 1.54 3.59
N PHE A 33 6.15 0.57 3.18
CA PHE A 33 6.81 -0.39 4.07
C PHE A 33 8.30 -0.09 4.18
N ASP A 34 8.88 -0.38 5.34
CA ASP A 34 10.31 -0.60 5.53
C ASP A 34 10.59 -2.10 5.57
N VAL A 35 11.47 -2.57 4.70
CA VAL A 35 11.64 -3.99 4.40
C VAL A 35 13.14 -4.33 4.43
N PRO A 36 13.58 -5.24 5.32
CA PRO A 36 14.94 -5.77 5.27
C PRO A 36 15.12 -6.70 4.05
N GLU A 37 16.35 -7.09 3.75
CA GLU A 37 16.56 -8.11 2.73
C GLU A 37 15.92 -9.43 3.18
N LEU A 38 14.92 -9.90 2.42
CA LEU A 38 14.19 -11.11 2.75
C LEU A 38 13.75 -11.87 1.50
N THR A 39 13.36 -13.12 1.70
CA THR A 39 12.72 -13.97 0.68
C THR A 39 11.49 -14.61 1.31
N THR A 40 10.33 -14.46 0.68
CA THR A 40 9.05 -14.94 1.22
C THR A 40 8.11 -15.38 0.11
N GLU A 41 7.15 -16.25 0.43
CA GLU A 41 6.09 -16.67 -0.48
C GLU A 41 5.02 -15.57 -0.60
N VAL A 42 4.62 -15.24 -1.82
CA VAL A 42 3.63 -14.20 -2.14
C VAL A 42 2.49 -14.81 -2.94
N GLY A 43 1.65 -15.61 -2.28
CA GLY A 43 0.46 -16.22 -2.87
C GLY A 43 0.74 -16.89 -4.23
N ALA A 44 -0.02 -16.48 -5.26
CA ALA A 44 0.13 -17.04 -6.61
C ALA A 44 1.46 -16.70 -7.32
N LEU A 45 2.18 -15.69 -6.84
CA LEU A 45 3.51 -15.33 -7.36
C LEU A 45 4.61 -16.26 -6.85
N GLY A 46 4.32 -17.13 -5.87
CA GLY A 46 5.30 -18.04 -5.30
C GLY A 46 6.39 -17.32 -4.50
N GLU A 47 7.58 -17.91 -4.42
CA GLU A 47 8.72 -17.34 -3.69
C GLU A 47 9.29 -16.11 -4.41
N GLN A 48 9.43 -15.01 -3.68
CA GLN A 48 9.92 -13.73 -4.18
C GLN A 48 11.03 -13.18 -3.30
N ARG A 49 12.04 -12.55 -3.91
CA ARG A 49 13.15 -11.90 -3.22
C ARG A 49 12.91 -10.39 -3.14
N PHE A 50 13.04 -9.84 -1.94
CA PHE A 50 12.94 -8.42 -1.67
C PHE A 50 14.31 -7.92 -1.18
N PRO A 51 15.06 -7.16 -2.00
CA PRO A 51 16.22 -6.42 -1.52
C PRO A 51 15.83 -5.45 -0.40
N ALA A 52 16.73 -5.21 0.56
CA ALA A 52 16.48 -4.23 1.62
C ALA A 52 16.13 -2.85 1.04
N GLY A 53 15.16 -2.15 1.63
CA GLY A 53 14.73 -0.83 1.19
C GLY A 53 13.28 -0.55 1.56
N SER A 54 12.74 0.55 1.04
CA SER A 54 11.34 0.90 1.24
C SER A 54 10.50 0.54 0.02
N TYR A 55 9.27 0.12 0.27
CA TYR A 55 8.36 -0.35 -0.77
C TYR A 55 7.04 0.40 -0.72
N VAL A 56 6.58 0.88 -1.87
CA VAL A 56 5.26 1.49 -2.02
C VAL A 56 4.36 0.53 -2.76
N TYR A 57 3.34 0.02 -2.09
CA TYR A 57 2.28 -0.76 -2.72
C TYR A 57 1.06 0.14 -2.99
N LEU A 58 0.56 0.13 -4.22
CA LEU A 58 -0.67 0.82 -4.59
C LEU A 58 -1.87 -0.13 -4.58
N GLY A 59 -2.98 0.38 -4.06
CA GLY A 59 -4.25 -0.34 -4.02
C GLY A 59 -5.44 0.53 -4.35
N SER A 60 -6.37 -0.03 -5.11
CA SER A 60 -7.69 0.50 -5.39
C SER A 60 -8.69 0.05 -4.32
N ALA A 61 -9.61 0.93 -3.94
CA ALA A 61 -10.61 0.71 -2.91
C ALA A 61 -12.02 1.10 -3.36
N PHE A 62 -12.37 0.81 -4.63
CA PHE A 62 -13.70 1.08 -5.20
C PHE A 62 -14.74 -0.03 -4.95
N GLY A 63 -14.29 -1.18 -4.42
CA GLY A 63 -15.18 -2.27 -4.03
C GLY A 63 -15.87 -2.06 -2.69
N THR A 64 -16.69 -3.04 -2.29
CA THR A 64 -17.35 -3.06 -0.98
C THR A 64 -16.33 -2.90 0.15
N GLY A 65 -16.57 -1.94 1.03
CA GLY A 65 -15.71 -1.65 2.18
C GLY A 65 -14.78 -0.44 2.00
N GLY A 66 -14.59 0.05 0.78
CA GLY A 66 -13.85 1.30 0.55
C GLY A 66 -12.42 1.28 1.12
N LEU A 67 -11.92 2.45 1.49
CA LEU A 67 -10.61 2.66 2.10
C LEU A 67 -10.44 1.99 3.47
N ARG A 68 -11.49 1.38 4.05
CA ARG A 68 -11.35 0.50 5.24
C ARG A 68 -10.44 -0.71 4.96
N ARG A 69 -10.10 -0.98 3.70
CA ARG A 69 -8.99 -1.86 3.31
C ARG A 69 -7.69 -1.50 4.03
N VAL A 70 -7.40 -0.21 4.25
CA VAL A 70 -6.23 0.24 5.02
C VAL A 70 -6.23 -0.33 6.43
N LEU A 71 -7.37 -0.30 7.14
CA LEU A 71 -7.49 -0.89 8.48
C LEU A 71 -7.24 -2.40 8.48
N ARG A 72 -7.63 -3.10 7.41
CA ARG A 72 -7.35 -4.53 7.28
C ARG A 72 -5.86 -4.78 7.10
N HIS A 73 -5.20 -4.04 6.20
CA HIS A 73 -3.75 -4.15 5.96
C HIS A 73 -2.94 -3.83 7.21
N ARG A 74 -3.36 -2.82 7.97
CA ARG A 74 -2.79 -2.50 9.28
C ARG A 74 -2.85 -3.68 10.24
N ARG A 75 -4.01 -4.31 10.44
CA ARG A 75 -4.14 -5.49 11.31
C ARG A 75 -3.29 -6.67 10.84
N VAL A 76 -3.11 -6.84 9.53
CA VAL A 76 -2.20 -7.84 8.98
C VAL A 76 -0.75 -7.53 9.37
N ALA A 77 -0.32 -6.27 9.24
CA ALA A 77 1.02 -5.82 9.59
C ALA A 77 1.30 -5.86 11.10
N GLU A 78 0.28 -5.64 11.94
CA GLU A 78 0.37 -5.76 13.41
C GLU A 78 0.39 -7.23 13.88
N GLY A 79 0.11 -8.20 12.99
CA GLY A 79 -0.03 -9.62 13.35
C GLY A 79 -1.39 -9.99 13.99
N ASP A 80 -2.33 -9.05 14.03
CA ASP A 80 -3.69 -9.25 14.56
C ASP A 80 -4.63 -9.92 13.55
N HIS A 81 -4.16 -10.17 12.32
CA HIS A 81 -4.92 -10.85 11.28
C HIS A 81 -4.06 -11.75 10.38
N ASP A 82 -4.34 -13.05 10.41
CA ASP A 82 -3.58 -14.05 9.64
C ASP A 82 -4.07 -14.25 8.19
N ALA A 83 -5.21 -13.67 7.81
CA ALA A 83 -5.74 -13.89 6.46
C ALA A 83 -4.90 -13.14 5.42
N ARG A 84 -4.32 -13.90 4.48
CA ARG A 84 -3.60 -13.38 3.31
C ARG A 84 -4.51 -13.47 2.08
N HIS A 85 -4.94 -12.32 1.58
CA HIS A 85 -5.89 -12.21 0.46
C HIS A 85 -5.28 -11.49 -0.74
N TRP A 86 -4.54 -10.40 -0.50
CA TRP A 86 -3.78 -9.68 -1.52
C TRP A 86 -2.28 -9.97 -1.40
N HIS A 87 -1.52 -9.82 -2.48
CA HIS A 87 -0.06 -10.00 -2.45
C HIS A 87 0.61 -9.16 -1.35
N VAL A 88 0.14 -7.93 -1.13
CA VAL A 88 0.66 -7.05 -0.06
C VAL A 88 0.44 -7.60 1.34
N ASP A 89 -0.56 -8.46 1.57
CA ASP A 89 -0.76 -9.06 2.89
C ASP A 89 0.40 -10.01 3.24
N TYR A 90 1.00 -10.68 2.25
CA TYR A 90 2.13 -11.59 2.45
C TYR A 90 3.40 -10.83 2.82
N LEU A 91 3.67 -9.72 2.13
CA LEU A 91 4.80 -8.85 2.43
C LEU A 91 4.59 -8.12 3.76
N GLY A 92 3.46 -7.41 3.90
CA GLY A 92 3.17 -6.59 5.06
C GLY A 92 2.96 -7.40 6.34
N GLY A 93 2.52 -8.65 6.24
CA GLY A 93 2.35 -9.55 7.39
C GLY A 93 3.60 -10.37 7.74
N HIS A 94 4.75 -10.10 7.13
CA HIS A 94 6.02 -10.72 7.51
C HIS A 94 6.55 -10.06 8.79
N PRO A 95 7.03 -10.81 9.81
CA PRO A 95 7.37 -10.26 11.13
C PRO A 95 8.49 -9.21 11.11
N ASP A 96 9.37 -9.26 10.11
CA ASP A 96 10.46 -8.31 9.96
C ASP A 96 10.11 -7.09 9.08
N VAL A 97 8.88 -7.01 8.54
CA VAL A 97 8.41 -5.90 7.71
C VAL A 97 7.60 -4.92 8.54
N THR A 98 7.87 -3.62 8.39
CA THR A 98 7.13 -2.58 9.10
C THR A 98 6.30 -1.76 8.12
N LEU A 99 4.99 -1.64 8.35
CA LEU A 99 4.18 -0.62 7.69
C LEU A 99 4.50 0.74 8.32
N SER A 100 5.11 1.64 7.56
CA SER A 100 5.63 2.92 8.09
C SER A 100 4.70 4.10 7.83
N ARG A 101 4.03 4.15 6.67
CA ARG A 101 3.12 5.24 6.29
C ARG A 101 2.00 4.71 5.40
N VAL A 102 0.92 5.49 5.36
CA VAL A 102 -0.16 5.30 4.39
C VAL A 102 -0.51 6.63 3.75
N VAL A 103 -0.64 6.61 2.43
CA VAL A 103 -1.13 7.74 1.63
C VAL A 103 -2.50 7.36 1.05
N CYS A 104 -3.50 8.23 1.17
CA CYS A 104 -4.85 7.98 0.68
C CYS A 104 -5.42 9.20 -0.04
N VAL A 105 -6.23 8.93 -1.05
CA VAL A 105 -7.14 9.91 -1.66
C VAL A 105 -8.51 9.31 -1.81
N VAL A 106 -9.54 10.13 -1.57
CA VAL A 106 -10.94 9.71 -1.69
C VAL A 106 -11.48 9.97 -3.09
N ASP A 107 -12.40 9.11 -3.52
CA ASP A 107 -13.19 9.22 -4.75
C ASP A 107 -12.38 9.46 -6.04
N SER A 108 -11.14 8.97 -6.06
CA SER A 108 -10.22 9.11 -7.18
C SER A 108 -9.64 7.75 -7.55
N ASP A 109 -9.94 7.28 -8.76
CA ASP A 109 -9.48 5.99 -9.30
C ASP A 109 -8.25 6.22 -10.17
N ILE A 110 -7.10 6.34 -9.52
CA ILE A 110 -5.84 6.76 -10.15
C ILE A 110 -4.72 5.75 -9.91
N GLU A 111 -5.02 4.55 -9.44
CA GLU A 111 -4.04 3.53 -9.06
C GLU A 111 -3.01 3.25 -10.17
N CYS A 112 -3.47 2.93 -11.39
CA CYS A 112 -2.59 2.65 -12.53
C CYS A 112 -1.79 3.90 -12.97
N ASP A 113 -2.41 5.09 -12.93
CA ASP A 113 -1.75 6.35 -13.29
C ASP A 113 -0.65 6.74 -12.30
N VAL A 114 -0.85 6.41 -11.02
CA VAL A 114 0.16 6.56 -9.98
C VAL A 114 1.23 5.49 -10.13
N ALA A 115 0.87 4.23 -10.37
CA ALA A 115 1.81 3.12 -10.56
C ALA A 115 2.81 3.42 -11.67
N ALA A 116 2.31 3.89 -12.82
CA ALA A 116 3.13 4.23 -13.98
C ALA A 116 4.07 5.44 -13.77
N ALA A 117 3.84 6.23 -12.72
CA ALA A 117 4.64 7.41 -12.39
C ALA A 117 5.63 7.18 -11.22
N LEU A 118 5.55 6.03 -10.55
CA LEU A 118 6.51 5.62 -9.52
C LEU A 118 7.67 4.83 -10.13
N ALA A 119 8.69 4.55 -9.32
CA ALA A 119 9.77 3.66 -9.70
C ALA A 119 9.27 2.21 -9.84
N ASP A 120 9.97 1.40 -10.63
CA ASP A 120 9.69 -0.03 -10.70
C ASP A 120 10.07 -0.74 -9.39
N GLY A 121 9.36 -1.83 -9.09
CA GLY A 121 9.69 -2.76 -8.01
C GLY A 121 10.35 -4.04 -8.52
N PRO A 122 10.87 -4.88 -7.61
CA PRO A 122 11.57 -6.11 -7.97
C PRO A 122 10.65 -7.29 -8.31
N VAL A 123 9.32 -7.15 -8.18
CA VAL A 123 8.36 -8.25 -8.35
C VAL A 123 7.32 -7.90 -9.42
N ASP A 124 7.40 -8.57 -10.55
CA ASP A 124 6.42 -8.50 -11.64
C ASP A 124 5.09 -9.14 -11.21
N GLY A 125 3.98 -8.56 -11.65
CA GLY A 125 2.61 -9.00 -11.34
C GLY A 125 2.14 -8.67 -9.92
N PHE A 126 2.92 -7.93 -9.13
CA PHE A 126 2.57 -7.63 -7.75
C PHE A 126 1.39 -6.65 -7.67
N GLY A 127 0.19 -7.18 -7.48
CA GLY A 127 -1.01 -6.37 -7.25
C GLY A 127 -1.65 -5.83 -8.52
N SER A 128 -1.14 -6.24 -9.68
CA SER A 128 -1.62 -5.84 -11.01
C SER A 128 -2.36 -6.96 -11.75
N SER A 129 -3.00 -7.89 -11.04
CA SER A 129 -3.62 -9.08 -11.65
C SER A 129 -4.82 -8.77 -12.57
N ASP A 130 -5.42 -7.60 -12.43
CA ASP A 130 -6.59 -7.12 -13.15
C ASP A 130 -6.28 -5.96 -14.12
N CYS A 131 -5.01 -5.64 -14.33
CA CYS A 131 -4.56 -4.61 -15.26
C CYS A 131 -3.29 -5.04 -16.03
N ASP A 132 -2.84 -4.20 -16.96
CA ASP A 132 -1.63 -4.46 -17.76
C ASP A 132 -0.35 -3.88 -17.14
N CYS A 133 -0.40 -3.39 -15.89
CA CYS A 133 0.76 -2.84 -15.21
C CYS A 133 1.77 -3.95 -14.89
N THR A 134 3.06 -3.67 -15.10
CA THR A 134 4.15 -4.58 -14.70
C THR A 134 4.05 -4.93 -13.22
N SER A 135 3.81 -3.94 -12.36
CA SER A 135 3.66 -4.12 -10.92
C SER A 135 2.95 -2.91 -10.31
N HIS A 136 2.21 -3.09 -9.23
CA HIS A 136 1.75 -2.01 -8.34
C HIS A 136 2.65 -1.87 -7.11
N LEU A 137 3.83 -2.51 -7.12
CA LEU A 137 4.85 -2.37 -6.11
C LEU A 137 6.05 -1.61 -6.68
N ALA A 138 6.43 -0.53 -6.01
CA ALA A 138 7.62 0.26 -6.30
C ALA A 138 8.66 0.08 -5.18
N ARG A 139 9.97 0.16 -5.50
CA ARG A 139 11.05 0.16 -4.50
C ARG A 139 11.81 1.49 -4.47
N TYR A 140 12.16 1.93 -3.28
CA TYR A 140 13.00 3.09 -2.95
C TYR A 140 14.08 2.68 -1.94
N GLU A 141 15.09 3.54 -1.73
CA GLU A 141 16.14 3.26 -0.75
C GLU A 141 15.68 3.54 0.68
N THR A 142 14.80 4.53 0.89
CA THR A 142 14.34 4.94 2.22
C THR A 142 12.83 5.20 2.28
N VAL A 143 12.26 5.14 3.49
CA VAL A 143 10.84 5.46 3.75
C VAL A 143 10.50 6.90 3.37
N ASP A 144 11.40 7.84 3.64
CA ASP A 144 11.17 9.26 3.32
C ASP A 144 11.11 9.48 1.81
N GLU A 145 12.02 8.88 1.04
CA GLU A 145 11.99 8.93 -0.42
C GLU A 145 10.71 8.32 -0.99
N ALA A 146 10.31 7.15 -0.48
CA ALA A 146 9.07 6.47 -0.86
C ALA A 146 7.83 7.30 -0.57
N LEU A 147 7.79 7.92 0.62
CA LEU A 147 6.69 8.78 1.05
C LEU A 147 6.60 10.06 0.22
N ASP A 148 7.74 10.73 -0.01
CA ASP A 148 7.79 11.95 -0.80
C ASP A 148 7.39 11.69 -2.25
N ALA A 149 7.92 10.63 -2.86
CA ALA A 149 7.58 10.24 -4.22
C ALA A 149 6.10 9.92 -4.38
N SER A 150 5.56 9.04 -3.53
CA SER A 150 4.13 8.69 -3.57
C SER A 150 3.24 9.90 -3.33
N THR A 151 3.50 10.70 -2.30
CA THR A 151 2.71 11.90 -2.00
C THR A 151 2.75 12.91 -3.14
N ALA A 152 3.92 13.12 -3.77
CA ALA A 152 4.05 14.03 -4.91
C ALA A 152 3.26 13.54 -6.13
N VAL A 153 3.32 12.25 -6.45
CA VAL A 153 2.57 11.67 -7.58
C VAL A 153 1.06 11.74 -7.34
N PHE A 154 0.57 11.38 -6.14
CA PHE A 154 -0.85 11.53 -5.81
C PHE A 154 -1.32 12.99 -5.98
N ARG A 155 -0.53 13.98 -5.54
CA ARG A 155 -0.86 15.41 -5.72
C ARG A 155 -0.86 15.87 -7.17
N GLN A 156 -0.09 15.22 -8.04
CA GLN A 156 -0.04 15.56 -9.47
C GLN A 156 -1.23 14.96 -10.24
N LYS A 157 -1.75 13.81 -9.80
CA LYS A 157 -2.72 13.00 -10.54
C LYS A 157 -4.19 13.23 -10.15
N GLY A 158 -4.50 14.06 -9.15
CA GLY A 158 -5.89 14.49 -8.86
C GLY A 158 -6.02 15.89 -8.32
#